data_AF-A0A1E5SNF0-F1
#
_entry.id   AF-A0A1E5SNF0-F1
#
_cell.length_a   1.000
_cell.length_b   1.000
_cell.length_c   1.000
_cell.angle_alpha   90.00
_cell.angle_beta   90.00
_cell.angle_gamma   90.00
#
_symmetry.space_group_name_H-M   'P 1'
#
loop_
_entity.id
_entity.type
_entity.pdbx_description
1 polymer ?
#
loop_
_entity_poly.entity_id
_entity_poly.type
_entity_poly.pdbx_seq_one_letter_code
_entity_poly.pdbx_strand_id
1 'polypeptide(L)'
;MSQTSSFKGKWGTAVRSLYKVESSQFIQGNAMRADDLRIRAMNYGQHWRTEGIQSIDYEVRLPLSYVYDFLNSELPEYIMEAKTDRDEEDELDGLLEAFGWSDDAANLLMNGSKRLVDLLLDFYAFEMLLHWYSDGQAPDGGGVINAHDQFKIENDHLIIKGKCRKSDRPVRYQDV
;
A
#
# COMPACT_ATOMS: atom_id res chain seq x y z
N MET A 1 29.26 -9.60 4.85
CA MET A 1 28.21 -10.64 4.96
C MET A 1 26.89 -9.90 4.91
N SER A 2 26.24 -9.89 3.74
CA SER A 2 24.95 -9.23 3.54
C SER A 2 23.88 -10.10 4.21
N GLN A 3 23.33 -9.63 5.34
CA GLN A 3 22.06 -10.13 5.81
C GLN A 3 20.99 -9.43 4.98
N THR A 4 20.63 -10.04 3.85
CA THR A 4 19.31 -9.82 3.26
C THR A 4 18.29 -10.32 4.29
N SER A 5 17.89 -9.43 5.19
CA SER A 5 16.69 -9.55 6.00
C SER A 5 15.55 -9.80 5.02
N SER A 6 15.14 -11.06 4.88
CA SER A 6 14.04 -11.44 4.03
C SER A 6 12.79 -10.68 4.46
N PHE A 7 12.35 -9.74 3.62
CA PHE A 7 11.09 -8.98 3.64
C PHE A 7 9.85 -9.83 4.01
N LYS A 8 9.92 -11.17 3.81
CA LYS A 8 8.87 -12.13 4.19
C LYS A 8 8.78 -12.44 5.69
N GLY A 9 9.76 -12.05 6.50
CA GLY A 9 9.85 -12.44 7.92
C GLY A 9 9.11 -11.55 8.91
N LYS A 10 9.14 -10.22 8.71
CA LYS A 10 8.60 -9.25 9.68
C LYS A 10 7.07 -9.09 9.58
N TRP A 11 6.51 -9.11 8.38
CA TRP A 11 5.09 -8.82 8.11
C TRP A 11 4.31 -10.02 7.54
N GLY A 12 4.51 -11.19 8.16
CA GLY A 12 3.85 -12.45 7.77
C GLY A 12 2.38 -12.56 8.20
N THR A 13 1.77 -13.73 7.96
CA THR A 13 0.36 -14.01 8.30
C THR A 13 0.00 -13.74 9.77
N ALA A 14 0.96 -13.93 10.68
CA ALA A 14 0.77 -13.67 12.10
C ALA A 14 0.49 -12.19 12.38
N VAL A 15 1.27 -11.28 11.78
CA VAL A 15 1.11 -9.83 11.95
C VAL A 15 -0.18 -9.34 11.30
N ARG A 16 -0.49 -9.81 10.09
CA ARG A 16 -1.80 -9.54 9.45
C ARG A 16 -2.97 -9.90 10.37
N SER A 17 -2.89 -11.05 11.04
CA SER A 17 -3.97 -11.53 11.91
C SER A 17 -4.23 -10.64 13.13
N LEU A 18 -3.23 -9.86 13.58
CA LEU A 18 -3.38 -8.90 14.67
C LEU A 18 -4.26 -7.71 14.29
N TYR A 19 -4.16 -7.23 13.04
CA TYR A 19 -4.88 -6.03 12.58
C TYR A 19 -6.12 -6.36 11.72
N LYS A 20 -6.27 -7.61 11.25
CA LYS A 20 -7.31 -8.00 10.27
C LYS A 20 -8.73 -7.75 10.76
N VAL A 21 -8.96 -7.79 12.08
CA VAL A 21 -10.27 -7.60 12.70
C VAL A 21 -10.81 -6.18 12.48
N GLU A 22 -9.94 -5.18 12.33
CA GLU A 22 -10.32 -3.78 12.24
C GLU A 22 -10.39 -3.27 10.78
N SER A 23 -9.80 -4.00 9.84
CA SER A 23 -9.85 -3.62 8.44
C SER A 23 -11.22 -3.88 7.79
N SER A 24 -11.54 -3.08 6.77
CA SER A 24 -12.70 -3.34 5.90
C SER A 24 -12.37 -3.11 4.44
N GLN A 25 -13.06 -3.82 3.57
CA GLN A 25 -12.84 -3.78 2.13
C GLN A 25 -14.16 -3.77 1.38
N PHE A 26 -14.23 -2.96 0.34
CA PHE A 26 -15.43 -2.80 -0.47
C PHE A 26 -15.07 -2.85 -1.95
N ILE A 27 -15.91 -3.54 -2.73
CA ILE A 27 -15.83 -3.59 -4.19
C ILE A 27 -17.20 -3.16 -4.73
N GLN A 28 -17.22 -2.05 -5.46
CA GLN A 28 -18.46 -1.37 -5.87
C GLN A 28 -19.42 -1.11 -4.69
N GLY A 29 -18.86 -0.76 -3.53
CA GLY A 29 -19.61 -0.53 -2.29
C GLY A 29 -20.07 -1.79 -1.54
N ASN A 30 -19.84 -2.99 -2.08
CA ASN A 30 -20.18 -4.24 -1.41
C ASN A 30 -19.01 -4.71 -0.54
N ALA A 31 -19.29 -5.07 0.71
CA ALA A 31 -18.28 -5.59 1.63
C ALA A 31 -17.71 -6.92 1.11
N MET A 32 -16.38 -7.05 1.17
CA MET A 32 -15.63 -8.23 0.74
C MET A 32 -14.77 -8.76 1.89
N ARG A 33 -14.41 -10.04 1.85
CA ARG A 33 -13.39 -10.56 2.76
C ARG A 33 -12.02 -10.16 2.22
N ALA A 34 -11.08 -9.85 3.10
CA ALA A 34 -9.70 -9.59 2.70
C ALA A 34 -9.08 -10.77 1.90
N ASP A 35 -9.48 -12.01 2.20
CA ASP A 35 -8.99 -13.20 1.48
C ASP A 35 -9.47 -13.28 0.02
N ASP A 36 -10.46 -12.47 -0.36
CA ASP A 36 -11.00 -12.37 -1.72
C ASP A 36 -10.30 -11.30 -2.55
N LEU A 37 -9.37 -10.54 -1.95
CA LEU A 37 -8.56 -9.55 -2.65
C LEU A 37 -7.12 -10.01 -2.77
N ARG A 38 -6.50 -9.68 -3.90
CA ARG A 38 -5.06 -9.86 -4.13
C ARG A 38 -4.46 -8.61 -4.71
N ILE A 39 -3.15 -8.46 -4.53
CA ILE A 39 -2.35 -7.50 -5.27
C ILE A 39 -1.79 -8.19 -6.50
N ARG A 40 -1.65 -7.43 -7.59
CA ARG A 40 -0.80 -7.81 -8.71
C ARG A 40 0.47 -6.97 -8.63
N ALA A 41 1.55 -7.59 -8.17
CA ALA A 41 2.83 -6.90 -7.98
C ALA A 41 3.47 -6.49 -9.31
N MET A 42 3.39 -7.36 -10.33
CA MET A 42 3.87 -7.00 -11.67
C MET A 42 2.96 -5.93 -12.29
N ASN A 43 3.55 -4.78 -12.60
CA ASN A 43 2.92 -3.58 -13.16
C ASN A 43 1.97 -2.86 -12.18
N TYR A 44 2.24 -2.95 -10.87
CA TYR A 44 1.58 -2.08 -9.91
C TYR A 44 1.83 -0.60 -10.25
N GLY A 45 0.81 0.23 -10.15
CA GLY A 45 0.82 1.63 -10.59
C GLY A 45 0.32 1.86 -12.02
N GLN A 46 0.05 0.79 -12.78
CA GLN A 46 -0.49 0.90 -14.13
C GLN A 46 -1.94 0.40 -14.17
N HIS A 47 -2.90 1.29 -14.42
CA HIS A 47 -4.29 0.88 -14.62
C HIS A 47 -4.44 -0.11 -15.77
N TRP A 48 -5.37 -1.07 -15.63
CA TRP A 48 -5.67 -2.04 -16.69
C TRP A 48 -6.14 -1.34 -17.96
N ARG A 49 -5.51 -1.68 -19.09
CA ARG A 49 -5.88 -1.18 -20.42
C ARG A 49 -6.46 -2.24 -21.35
N THR A 50 -6.43 -3.50 -20.93
CA THR A 50 -6.87 -4.63 -21.75
C THR A 50 -8.36 -4.52 -22.07
N GLU A 51 -8.69 -4.57 -23.37
CA GLU A 51 -10.06 -4.53 -23.85
C GLU A 51 -10.91 -5.66 -23.25
N GLY A 52 -12.14 -5.33 -22.83
CA GLY A 52 -13.04 -6.29 -22.19
C GLY A 52 -12.70 -6.58 -20.73
N ILE A 53 -11.70 -5.96 -20.12
CA ILE A 53 -11.56 -5.96 -18.66
C ILE A 53 -12.33 -4.78 -18.08
N GLN A 54 -13.23 -5.04 -17.14
CA GLN A 54 -13.92 -3.99 -16.40
C GLN A 54 -13.10 -3.58 -15.18
N SER A 55 -12.70 -2.31 -15.15
CA SER A 55 -12.19 -1.63 -13.97
C SER A 55 -13.37 -1.23 -13.07
N ILE A 56 -13.34 -1.69 -11.82
CA ILE A 56 -14.37 -1.41 -10.84
C ILE A 56 -13.78 -0.75 -9.61
N ASP A 57 -14.58 0.08 -8.93
CA ASP A 57 -14.15 0.80 -7.74
C ASP A 57 -13.88 -0.15 -6.58
N TYR A 58 -12.76 0.08 -5.90
CA TYR A 58 -12.48 -0.50 -4.60
C TYR A 58 -12.26 0.58 -3.54
N GLU A 59 -12.52 0.20 -2.30
CA GLU A 59 -12.11 0.95 -1.12
C GLU A 59 -11.55 -0.05 -0.11
N VAL A 60 -10.34 0.24 0.38
CA VAL A 60 -9.68 -0.50 1.46
C VAL A 60 -9.52 0.45 2.63
N ARG A 61 -9.88 0.00 3.82
CA ARG A 61 -9.64 0.71 5.07
C ARG A 61 -8.67 -0.11 5.91
N LEU A 62 -7.46 0.41 6.08
CA LEU A 62 -6.45 -0.15 6.95
C LEU A 62 -6.44 0.62 8.28
N PRO A 63 -6.38 -0.05 9.44
CA PRO A 63 -6.28 0.65 10.71
C PRO A 63 -4.97 1.46 10.77
N LEU A 64 -4.99 2.68 11.29
CA LEU A 64 -3.79 3.52 11.37
C LEU A 64 -2.70 2.90 12.25
N SER A 65 -3.06 2.09 13.25
CA SER A 65 -2.09 1.32 14.04
C SER A 65 -1.20 0.45 13.16
N TYR A 66 -1.79 -0.25 12.18
CA TYR A 66 -1.03 -1.01 11.19
C TYR A 66 -0.11 -0.11 10.36
N VAL A 67 -0.62 1.04 9.90
CA VAL A 67 0.14 1.99 9.07
C VAL A 67 1.34 2.53 9.84
N TYR A 68 1.15 2.91 11.10
CA TYR A 68 2.24 3.38 11.97
C TYR A 68 3.28 2.30 12.19
N ASP A 69 2.86 1.08 12.55
CA ASP A 69 3.79 -0.01 12.80
C ASP A 69 4.58 -0.38 11.53
N PHE A 70 3.93 -0.35 10.36
CA PHE A 70 4.57 -0.56 9.06
C PHE A 70 5.61 0.51 8.75
N LEU A 71 5.22 1.79 8.81
CA LEU A 71 6.15 2.89 8.51
C LEU A 71 7.29 2.93 9.53
N ASN A 72 7.03 2.71 10.81
CA ASN A 72 8.08 2.64 11.83
C ASN A 72 9.09 1.49 11.59
N SER A 73 8.74 0.46 10.80
CA SER A 73 9.67 -0.61 10.44
C SER A 73 10.50 -0.33 9.19
N GLU A 74 9.93 0.37 8.20
CA GLU A 74 10.56 0.60 6.89
C GLU A 74 11.20 1.99 6.74
N LEU A 75 10.58 3.02 7.32
CA LEU A 75 11.03 4.41 7.18
C LEU A 75 12.45 4.67 7.70
N PRO A 76 12.92 4.07 8.82
CA PRO A 76 14.30 4.27 9.27
C PRO A 76 15.35 3.84 8.25
N GLU A 77 15.09 2.75 7.51
CA GLU A 77 16.00 2.25 6.47
C GLU A 77 16.02 3.20 5.28
N TYR A 78 14.85 3.62 4.79
CA TYR A 78 14.74 4.64 3.74
C TYR A 78 15.44 5.95 4.10
N ILE A 79 15.20 6.50 5.30
CA ILE A 79 15.84 7.75 5.76
C ILE A 79 17.36 7.61 5.82
N MET A 80 17.87 6.45 6.26
CA MET A 80 19.30 6.19 6.29
C MET A 80 19.91 6.20 4.88
N GLU A 81 19.23 5.58 3.92
CA GLU A 81 19.64 5.54 2.51
C GLU A 81 19.60 6.94 1.87
N ALA A 82 18.48 7.65 2.01
CA ALA A 82 18.28 9.02 1.51
C ALA A 82 19.33 10.02 2.06
N LYS A 83 19.75 9.86 3.32
CA LYS A 83 20.84 10.67 3.90
C LYS A 83 22.21 10.33 3.34
N THR A 84 22.41 9.11 2.86
CA THR A 84 23.70 8.60 2.40
C THR A 84 23.91 8.87 0.91
N ASP A 85 22.88 8.65 0.10
CA ASP A 85 22.87 8.83 -1.36
C ASP A 85 21.66 9.67 -1.75
N ARG A 86 21.77 10.97 -1.45
CA ARG A 86 20.66 11.92 -1.58
C ARG A 86 20.34 12.20 -3.04
N ASP A 87 19.06 12.09 -3.39
CA ASP A 87 18.54 12.64 -4.64
C ASP A 87 18.01 14.06 -4.40
N GLU A 88 18.70 15.07 -4.97
CA GLU A 88 18.29 16.47 -4.81
C GLU A 88 16.98 16.81 -5.55
N GLU A 89 16.56 15.97 -6.49
CA GLU A 89 15.30 16.13 -7.23
C GLU A 89 14.14 15.38 -6.55
N ASP A 90 14.40 14.53 -5.56
CA ASP A 90 13.35 13.82 -4.82
C ASP A 90 12.66 14.77 -3.82
N GLU A 91 11.39 15.05 -4.10
CA GLU A 91 10.55 15.91 -3.27
C GLU A 91 10.31 15.30 -1.88
N LEU A 92 10.24 13.97 -1.75
CA LEU A 92 10.04 13.32 -0.46
C LEU A 92 11.25 13.51 0.45
N ASP A 93 12.47 13.35 -0.08
CA ASP A 93 13.73 13.62 0.63
C ASP A 93 13.79 15.06 1.14
N GLY A 94 13.48 16.03 0.27
CA GLY A 94 13.45 17.44 0.63
C GLY A 94 12.45 17.78 1.72
N LEU A 95 11.25 17.17 1.69
CA LEU A 95 10.22 17.40 2.69
C LEU A 95 10.54 16.71 4.02
N LEU A 96 11.14 15.51 4.00
CA LEU A 96 11.60 14.83 5.21
C LEU A 96 12.74 15.60 5.86
N GLU A 97 13.69 16.13 5.09
CA GLU A 97 14.76 17.00 5.60
C GLU A 97 14.18 18.25 6.27
N ALA A 98 13.25 18.93 5.62
CA ALA A 98 12.59 20.10 6.18
C ALA A 98 11.83 19.77 7.48
N PHE A 99 11.40 18.52 7.63
CA PHE A 99 10.78 17.98 8.84
C PHE A 99 11.78 17.32 9.80
N GLY A 100 13.08 17.58 9.64
CA GLY A 100 14.14 17.14 10.55
C GLY A 100 14.48 15.66 10.45
N TRP A 101 14.13 15.00 9.35
CA TRP A 101 14.30 13.56 9.14
C TRP A 101 13.68 12.72 10.25
N SER A 102 12.49 13.10 10.72
CA SER A 102 11.73 12.33 11.69
C SER A 102 11.41 10.95 11.13
N ASP A 103 11.64 9.91 11.93
CA ASP A 103 11.28 8.53 11.66
C ASP A 103 10.02 8.08 12.44
N ASP A 104 9.40 9.01 13.19
CA ASP A 104 8.15 8.77 13.91
C ASP A 104 6.95 8.90 12.95
N ALA A 105 6.43 7.76 12.51
CA ALA A 105 5.32 7.69 11.57
C ALA A 105 4.06 8.41 12.07
N ALA A 106 3.77 8.36 13.38
CA ALA A 106 2.58 9.01 13.92
C ALA A 106 2.73 10.53 13.87
N ASN A 107 3.91 11.04 14.22
CA ASN A 107 4.20 12.46 14.11
C ASN A 107 4.13 12.96 12.65
N LEU A 108 4.72 12.21 11.70
CA LEU A 108 4.68 12.55 10.28
C LEU A 108 3.27 12.60 9.71
N LEU A 109 2.45 11.56 9.98
CA LEU A 109 1.10 11.48 9.41
C LEU A 109 0.12 12.48 10.03
N MET A 110 0.33 12.88 11.30
CA MET A 110 -0.59 13.78 12.01
C MET A 110 -0.17 15.25 11.97
N ASN A 111 1.14 15.54 11.93
CA ASN A 111 1.68 16.89 12.01
C ASN A 111 2.46 17.32 10.75
N GLY A 112 2.74 16.38 9.83
CA GLY A 112 3.38 16.68 8.55
C GLY A 112 2.51 17.53 7.63
N SER A 113 3.15 18.15 6.63
CA SER A 113 2.40 18.84 5.58
C SER A 113 1.57 17.84 4.77
N LYS A 114 0.44 18.29 4.19
CA LYS A 114 -0.39 17.42 3.34
C LYS A 114 0.43 16.75 2.23
N ARG A 115 1.35 17.49 1.60
CA ARG A 115 2.18 17.00 0.50
C ARG A 115 3.16 15.91 0.95
N LEU A 116 3.80 16.10 2.12
CA LEU A 116 4.66 15.10 2.73
C LEU A 116 3.88 13.81 3.02
N VAL A 117 2.70 13.94 3.62
CA VAL A 117 1.84 12.79 3.92
C VAL A 117 1.39 12.07 2.64
N ASP A 118 0.98 12.81 1.61
CA ASP A 118 0.59 12.23 0.33
C ASP A 118 1.75 11.44 -0.31
N LEU A 119 2.95 12.03 -0.39
CA LEU A 119 4.12 11.38 -0.98
C LEU A 119 4.60 10.16 -0.19
N LEU A 120 4.61 10.26 1.14
CA LEU A 120 4.99 9.14 2.01
C LEU A 120 4.02 7.96 1.87
N LEU A 121 2.72 8.23 1.83
CA LEU A 121 1.71 7.19 1.64
C LEU A 121 1.77 6.59 0.23
N ASP A 122 1.98 7.41 -0.80
CA ASP A 122 2.13 6.96 -2.19
C ASP A 122 3.33 6.03 -2.35
N PHE A 123 4.50 6.42 -1.81
CA PHE A 123 5.72 5.63 -1.84
C PHE A 123 5.53 4.23 -1.24
N TYR A 124 4.87 4.13 -0.08
CA TYR A 124 4.70 2.86 0.62
C TYR A 124 3.39 2.12 0.30
N ALA A 125 2.48 2.69 -0.48
CA ALA A 125 1.15 2.10 -0.70
C ALA A 125 1.20 0.70 -1.31
N PHE A 126 2.09 0.51 -2.28
CA PHE A 126 2.28 -0.79 -2.90
C PHE A 126 2.66 -1.85 -1.86
N GLU A 127 3.69 -1.57 -1.06
CA GLU A 127 4.22 -2.51 -0.09
C GLU A 127 3.18 -2.80 1.00
N MET A 128 2.54 -1.77 1.57
CA MET A 128 1.46 -1.93 2.55
C MET A 128 0.35 -2.84 2.03
N LEU A 129 -0.13 -2.59 0.80
CA LEU A 129 -1.19 -3.41 0.22
C LEU A 129 -0.73 -4.83 -0.12
N LEU A 130 0.50 -4.99 -0.61
CA LEU A 130 1.10 -6.28 -0.91
C LEU A 130 1.23 -7.14 0.36
N HIS A 131 1.68 -6.53 1.45
CA HIS A 131 1.70 -7.19 2.76
C HIS A 131 0.30 -7.58 3.21
N TRP A 132 -0.69 -6.73 2.97
CA TRP A 132 -2.05 -6.97 3.44
C TRP A 132 -2.77 -8.10 2.67
N TYR A 133 -2.71 -8.10 1.34
CA TYR A 133 -3.51 -9.00 0.50
C TYR A 133 -2.73 -10.12 -0.17
N SER A 134 -1.40 -10.10 -0.16
CA SER A 134 -0.50 -10.97 -0.94
C SER A 134 -0.62 -10.83 -2.46
N ASP A 135 0.47 -11.15 -3.16
CA ASP A 135 0.49 -11.19 -4.62
C ASP A 135 -0.20 -12.46 -5.15
N GLY A 136 -0.92 -12.32 -6.26
CA GLY A 136 -1.39 -13.46 -7.04
C GLY A 136 -2.80 -13.32 -7.59
N GLN A 137 -3.39 -14.47 -7.91
CA GLN A 137 -4.76 -14.54 -8.41
C GLN A 137 -5.75 -14.54 -7.24
N ALA A 138 -6.75 -13.66 -7.32
CA ALA A 138 -7.84 -13.67 -6.36
C ALA A 138 -8.79 -14.85 -6.65
N PRO A 139 -9.47 -15.41 -5.63
CA PRO A 139 -10.45 -16.47 -5.83
C PRO A 139 -11.62 -15.97 -6.69
N ASP A 140 -12.41 -16.88 -7.26
CA ASP A 140 -13.55 -16.55 -8.12
C ASP A 140 -14.50 -15.54 -7.45
N GLY A 141 -14.85 -14.48 -8.18
CA GLY A 141 -15.69 -13.39 -7.67
C GLY A 141 -14.95 -12.36 -6.81
N GLY A 142 -13.68 -12.60 -6.51
CA GLY A 142 -12.77 -11.69 -5.84
C GLY A 142 -12.24 -10.55 -6.72
N GLY A 143 -11.28 -9.80 -6.18
CA GLY A 143 -10.71 -8.60 -6.80
C GLY A 143 -9.18 -8.60 -6.85
N VAL A 144 -8.62 -8.07 -7.94
CA VAL A 144 -7.17 -7.85 -8.10
C VAL A 144 -6.90 -6.37 -8.19
N ILE A 145 -6.14 -5.85 -7.22
CA ILE A 145 -5.70 -4.45 -7.14
C ILE A 145 -4.32 -4.34 -7.80
N ASN A 146 -4.17 -3.36 -8.68
CA ASN A 146 -2.92 -3.08 -9.41
C ASN A 146 -2.56 -1.59 -9.46
N ALA A 147 -3.37 -0.73 -8.86
CA ALA A 147 -3.12 0.69 -8.74
C ALA A 147 -3.98 1.23 -7.60
N HIS A 148 -3.61 2.41 -7.12
CA HIS A 148 -4.39 3.22 -6.21
C HIS A 148 -4.50 4.61 -6.82
N ASP A 149 -5.59 5.30 -6.47
CA ASP A 149 -5.90 6.62 -7.02
C ASP A 149 -5.89 7.68 -5.91
N GLN A 150 -6.30 7.31 -4.69
CA GLN A 150 -6.52 8.26 -3.62
C GLN A 150 -6.24 7.67 -2.24
N PHE A 151 -5.74 8.54 -1.37
CA PHE A 151 -5.58 8.30 0.05
C PHE A 151 -6.42 9.28 0.86
N LYS A 152 -6.92 8.81 2.01
CA LYS A 152 -7.52 9.68 3.01
C LYS A 152 -7.33 9.05 4.38
N ILE A 153 -6.81 9.82 5.34
CA ILE A 153 -6.83 9.43 6.75
C ILE A 153 -8.14 9.94 7.36
N GLU A 154 -8.94 9.05 7.94
CA GLU A 154 -10.22 9.39 8.56
C GLU A 154 -10.63 8.30 9.57
N ASN A 155 -11.15 8.72 10.73
CA ASN A 155 -11.68 7.83 11.78
C ASN A 155 -10.73 6.68 12.13
N ASP A 156 -9.46 6.98 12.42
CA ASP A 156 -8.39 6.01 12.73
C ASP A 156 -8.09 4.98 11.63
N HIS A 157 -8.45 5.28 10.38
CA HIS A 157 -8.12 4.45 9.23
C HIS A 157 -7.40 5.24 8.14
N LEU A 158 -6.47 4.57 7.46
CA LEU A 158 -6.04 4.92 6.12
C LEU A 158 -7.03 4.31 5.12
N ILE A 159 -7.74 5.17 4.41
CA ILE A 159 -8.63 4.80 3.32
C ILE A 159 -7.84 4.90 2.01
N ILE A 160 -7.74 3.78 1.31
CA ILE A 160 -7.11 3.67 -0.01
C ILE A 160 -8.21 3.35 -1.01
N LYS A 161 -8.32 4.15 -2.07
CA LYS A 161 -9.31 3.96 -3.13
C LYS A 161 -8.64 3.83 -4.48
N GLY A 162 -9.30 3.11 -5.37
CA GLY A 162 -9.01 3.22 -6.78
C GLY A 162 -9.79 2.23 -7.60
N LYS A 163 -9.20 1.81 -8.72
CA LYS A 163 -9.77 0.79 -9.59
C LYS A 163 -9.07 -0.56 -9.42
N CYS A 164 -9.86 -1.60 -9.25
CA CYS A 164 -9.42 -2.99 -9.29
C CYS A 164 -10.16 -3.73 -10.41
N ARG A 165 -9.90 -5.02 -10.52
CA ARG A 165 -10.51 -5.91 -11.50
C ARG A 165 -11.16 -7.11 -10.80
N LYS A 166 -12.28 -7.64 -11.31
CA LYS A 166 -12.77 -8.96 -10.88
C LYS A 166 -11.91 -10.11 -11.39
N SER A 167 -11.69 -11.12 -10.56
CA SER A 167 -10.95 -12.34 -10.90
C SER A 167 -11.67 -13.28 -11.88
N ASP A 168 -12.97 -13.08 -12.08
CA ASP A 168 -13.85 -13.92 -12.93
C ASP A 168 -13.50 -13.91 -14.42
N ARG A 169 -12.55 -13.09 -14.85
CA ARG A 169 -12.02 -13.09 -16.22
C ARG A 169 -10.56 -13.60 -16.22
N PRO A 170 -10.17 -14.51 -17.13
CA PRO A 170 -8.77 -14.87 -17.30
C PRO A 170 -7.99 -13.73 -17.97
N VAL A 171 -6.76 -13.47 -17.51
CA VAL A 171 -5.79 -12.57 -18.15
C VAL A 171 -4.43 -13.26 -18.15
N ARG A 172 -3.72 -13.17 -19.27
CA ARG A 172 -2.35 -13.68 -19.35
C ARG A 172 -1.43 -12.69 -18.64
N TYR A 173 -0.35 -13.21 -18.10
CA TYR A 173 0.64 -12.43 -17.36
C TYR A 173 1.19 -11.22 -18.16
N GLN A 174 1.11 -11.29 -19.50
CA GLN A 174 1.61 -10.32 -20.47
C GLN A 174 0.56 -9.33 -21.00
N ASP A 175 -0.72 -9.44 -20.61
CA ASP A 175 -1.72 -8.47 -21.06
C ASP A 175 -1.62 -7.24 -20.14
N VAL A 176 -0.79 -6.28 -20.56
CA VAL A 176 -0.56 -4.97 -19.95
C VAL A 176 -0.68 -3.92 -21.04
#